data_AF-A0A9E6R9V1-F1
#
_entry.id   AF-A0A9E6R9V1-F1
#
_cell.length_a   1.000
_cell.length_b   1.000
_cell.length_c   1.000
_cell.angle_alpha   90.00
_cell.angle_beta   90.00
_cell.angle_gamma   90.00
#
_symmetry.space_group_name_H-M   'P 1'
#
loop_
_entity.id
_entity.type
_entity.pdbx_description
1 polymer ?
#
loop_
_entity_poly.entity_id
_entity_poly.type
_entity_poly.pdbx_seq_one_letter_code
_entity_poly.pdbx_strand_id
1 'polypeptide(L)'
;MDAGQPVGAPLATARLSEPFERIRHANEAASERPAAFLALVGPIARHAARAGFIRNLLAAGGFATPDGPADASAQQIADAFKASGAALAVICGADPDYQESGAAIAKALKASGATVWLAGRPKDGRDALEAAGVVAAGDDAIDILTEATTIASTVASTAKGGAA
;
A
#
# COMPACT_ATOMS: atom_id res chain seq x y z
N MET A 1 26.00 35.49 -42.85
CA MET A 1 24.81 34.64 -42.65
C MET A 1 24.50 34.72 -41.17
N ASP A 2 23.53 35.55 -40.81
CA ASP A 2 23.12 35.73 -39.42
C ASP A 2 22.31 34.50 -38.99
N ALA A 3 22.86 33.70 -38.09
CA ALA A 3 22.17 32.55 -37.55
C ALA A 3 21.08 33.07 -36.61
N GLY A 4 19.87 33.24 -37.15
CA GLY A 4 18.73 33.77 -36.43
C GLY A 4 18.60 33.14 -35.04
N GLN A 5 18.67 33.97 -34.00
CA GLN A 5 18.53 33.53 -32.62
C GLN A 5 17.18 32.79 -32.46
N PRO A 6 17.15 31.65 -31.76
CA PRO A 6 15.91 30.93 -31.53
C PRO A 6 14.93 31.84 -30.77
N VAL A 7 13.80 32.12 -31.41
CA VAL A 7 12.70 32.91 -30.84
C VAL A 7 11.91 32.01 -29.91
N GLY A 8 12.26 32.03 -28.62
CA GLY A 8 11.53 31.35 -27.55
C GLY A 8 12.37 30.34 -26.77
N ALA A 9 11.99 30.11 -25.50
CA ALA A 9 12.57 29.05 -24.69
C ALA A 9 12.19 27.67 -25.27
N PRO A 10 13.09 26.67 -25.19
CA PRO A 10 12.77 25.30 -25.61
C PRO A 10 11.57 24.76 -24.82
N LEU A 11 10.75 23.94 -25.48
CA LEU A 11 9.62 23.28 -24.84
C LEU A 11 10.10 22.33 -23.76
N ALA A 12 9.44 22.36 -22.61
CA ALA A 12 9.70 21.41 -21.53
C ALA A 12 9.36 19.99 -22.01
N THR A 13 10.31 19.08 -21.84
CA THR A 13 10.11 17.65 -22.07
C THR A 13 9.90 16.93 -20.74
N ALA A 14 9.00 15.95 -20.71
CA ALA A 14 8.74 15.15 -19.52
C ALA A 14 8.59 13.68 -19.92
N ARG A 15 9.12 12.75 -19.10
CA ARG A 15 8.95 11.31 -19.31
C ARG A 15 7.68 10.84 -18.58
N LEU A 16 6.88 10.02 -19.23
CA LEU A 16 5.64 9.49 -18.63
C LEU A 16 5.90 8.68 -17.35
N SER A 17 7.08 8.07 -17.22
CA SER A 17 7.50 7.32 -16.03
C SER A 17 7.96 8.19 -14.87
N GLU A 18 8.23 9.47 -15.10
CA GLU A 18 8.88 10.35 -14.12
C GLU A 18 8.12 10.46 -12.79
N PRO A 19 6.77 10.50 -12.75
CA PRO A 19 6.03 10.50 -11.48
C PRO A 19 6.27 9.24 -10.64
N PHE A 20 6.26 8.05 -11.25
CA PHE A 20 6.55 6.79 -10.55
C PHE A 20 7.99 6.73 -10.07
N GLU A 21 8.95 7.09 -10.93
CA GLU A 21 10.37 7.12 -10.59
C GLU A 21 10.65 8.03 -9.40
N ARG A 22 9.98 9.19 -9.33
CA ARG A 22 10.13 10.13 -8.21
C ARG A 22 9.72 9.50 -6.87
N ILE A 23 8.57 8.84 -6.83
CA ILE A 23 8.09 8.15 -5.62
C ILE A 23 9.03 7.00 -5.26
N ARG A 24 9.39 6.17 -6.24
CA ARG A 24 10.28 5.02 -6.04
C ARG A 24 11.63 5.46 -5.48
N HIS A 25 12.28 6.44 -6.11
CA HIS A 25 13.59 6.92 -5.65
C HIS A 25 13.50 7.52 -4.25
N ALA A 26 12.42 8.24 -3.92
CA ALA A 26 12.24 8.77 -2.57
C ALA A 26 12.12 7.66 -1.52
N ASN A 27 11.35 6.62 -1.81
CA ASN A 27 11.16 5.48 -0.92
C ASN A 27 12.41 4.58 -0.80
N GLU A 28 13.16 4.41 -1.89
CA GLU A 28 14.43 3.64 -1.90
C GLU A 28 15.58 4.39 -1.20
N ALA A 29 15.58 5.73 -1.25
CA ALA A 29 16.56 6.56 -0.57
C ALA A 29 16.26 6.79 0.93
N ALA A 30 15.07 6.39 1.40
CA ALA A 30 14.72 6.47 2.81
C ALA A 30 15.63 5.56 3.66
N SER A 31 15.92 5.97 4.90
CA SER A 31 16.78 5.19 5.81
C SER A 31 16.22 3.80 6.09
N GLU A 32 14.89 3.69 6.09
CA GLU A 32 14.18 2.43 6.12
C GLU A 32 13.23 2.40 4.92
N ARG A 33 13.30 1.32 4.14
CA ARG A 33 12.43 1.14 3.00
C ARG A 33 10.98 1.00 3.50
N PRO A 34 10.04 1.83 3.03
CA PRO A 34 8.66 1.75 3.51
C PRO A 34 8.04 0.40 3.16
N ALA A 35 7.25 -0.13 4.09
CA ALA A 35 6.61 -1.42 3.96
C ALA A 35 5.09 -1.32 4.10
N ALA A 36 4.38 -2.14 3.34
CA ALA A 36 2.94 -2.34 3.48
C ALA A 36 2.64 -3.84 3.58
N PHE A 37 2.06 -4.25 4.70
CA PHE A 37 1.82 -5.64 5.05
C PHE A 37 0.63 -6.21 4.29
N LEU A 38 0.77 -7.39 3.70
CA LEU A 38 -0.33 -8.06 2.99
C LEU A 38 -1.02 -9.06 3.93
N ALA A 39 -2.22 -8.71 4.39
CA ALA A 39 -3.06 -9.60 5.19
C ALA A 39 -3.81 -10.57 4.26
N LEU A 40 -3.33 -11.81 4.20
CA LEU A 40 -3.84 -12.85 3.30
C LEU A 40 -5.04 -13.57 3.94
N VAL A 41 -6.21 -13.48 3.31
CA VAL A 41 -7.45 -14.08 3.81
C VAL A 41 -7.80 -15.34 3.02
N GLY A 42 -8.10 -16.42 3.75
CA GLY A 42 -8.45 -17.71 3.16
C GLY A 42 -7.28 -18.41 2.44
N PRO A 43 -7.54 -19.49 1.70
CA PRO A 43 -6.52 -20.25 0.99
C PRO A 43 -5.89 -19.46 -0.16
N ILE A 44 -4.69 -19.85 -0.57
CA ILE A 44 -3.89 -19.17 -1.61
C ILE A 44 -4.68 -18.92 -2.90
N ALA A 45 -5.49 -19.89 -3.32
CA ALA A 45 -6.32 -19.77 -4.52
C ALA A 45 -7.31 -18.58 -4.47
N ARG A 46 -7.70 -18.12 -3.28
CA ARG A 46 -8.64 -17.00 -3.11
C ARG A 46 -7.94 -15.64 -3.05
N HIS A 47 -6.76 -15.55 -2.42
CA HIS A 47 -6.09 -14.25 -2.21
C HIS A 47 -4.97 -13.94 -3.21
N ALA A 48 -4.37 -14.93 -3.88
CA ALA A 48 -3.14 -14.74 -4.65
C ALA A 48 -3.25 -13.66 -5.73
N ALA A 49 -4.37 -13.57 -6.44
CA ALA A 49 -4.57 -12.56 -7.48
C ALA A 49 -4.56 -11.13 -6.92
N ARG A 50 -5.27 -10.89 -5.80
CA ARG A 50 -5.33 -9.58 -5.14
C ARG A 50 -4.02 -9.22 -4.45
N ALA A 51 -3.39 -10.20 -3.80
CA ALA A 51 -2.06 -10.03 -3.22
C ALA A 51 -1.01 -9.68 -4.30
N GLY A 52 -1.04 -10.36 -5.44
CA GLY A 52 -0.15 -10.07 -6.58
C GLY A 52 -0.38 -8.68 -7.17
N PHE A 53 -1.64 -8.27 -7.34
CA PHE A 53 -1.99 -6.92 -7.80
C PHE A 53 -1.41 -5.84 -6.87
N ILE A 54 -1.69 -5.93 -5.57
CA ILE A 54 -1.21 -4.97 -4.58
C ILE A 54 0.32 -4.98 -4.48
N ARG A 55 0.94 -6.16 -4.46
CA ARG A 55 2.39 -6.30 -4.45
C ARG A 55 3.04 -5.57 -5.61
N ASN A 56 2.55 -5.79 -6.82
CA ASN A 56 3.11 -5.19 -8.03
C ASN A 56 2.88 -3.68 -8.08
N LEU A 57 1.71 -3.21 -7.65
CA LEU A 57 1.41 -1.77 -7.55
C LEU A 57 2.40 -1.10 -6.59
N LEU A 58 2.52 -1.61 -5.35
CA LEU A 58 3.40 -1.05 -4.33
C LEU A 58 4.88 -1.17 -4.69
N ALA A 59 5.27 -2.24 -5.39
CA ALA A 59 6.63 -2.38 -5.91
C ALA A 59 7.00 -1.29 -6.93
N ALA A 60 6.03 -0.80 -7.73
CA ALA A 60 6.26 0.32 -8.64
C ALA A 60 6.63 1.62 -7.90
N GLY A 61 6.13 1.79 -6.66
CA GLY A 61 6.50 2.88 -5.76
C GLY A 61 7.69 2.57 -4.86
N GLY A 62 8.36 1.43 -4.99
CA GLY A 62 9.55 1.10 -4.18
C GLY A 62 9.26 0.56 -2.78
N PHE A 63 8.04 0.11 -2.48
CA PHE A 63 7.72 -0.48 -1.16
C PHE A 63 8.26 -1.90 -1.01
N ALA A 64 8.49 -2.31 0.23
CA ALA A 64 8.50 -3.72 0.63
C ALA A 64 7.07 -4.18 0.96
N THR A 65 6.79 -5.47 0.77
CA THR A 65 5.45 -6.02 1.02
C THR A 65 5.56 -7.36 1.75
N PRO A 66 5.79 -7.36 3.07
CA PRO A 66 5.82 -8.58 3.86
C PRO A 66 4.43 -9.23 3.87
N ASP A 67 4.40 -10.55 3.71
CA ASP A 67 3.16 -11.32 3.73
C ASP A 67 2.81 -11.75 5.15
N GLY A 68 1.52 -11.68 5.47
CA GLY A 68 0.96 -12.35 6.63
C GLY A 68 0.88 -13.87 6.42
N PRO A 69 0.77 -14.64 7.52
CA PRO A 69 0.52 -16.07 7.42
C PRO A 69 -0.82 -16.33 6.72
N ALA A 70 -0.82 -17.25 5.75
CA ALA A 70 -2.04 -17.69 5.08
C ALA A 70 -2.89 -18.56 6.01
N ASP A 71 -4.21 -18.50 5.81
CA ASP A 71 -5.20 -19.29 6.57
C ASP A 71 -5.05 -19.16 8.11
N ALA A 72 -4.67 -17.96 8.56
CA ALA A 72 -4.42 -17.66 9.96
C ALA A 72 -5.57 -16.89 10.59
N SER A 73 -5.70 -17.00 11.92
CA SER A 73 -6.66 -16.22 12.68
C SER A 73 -6.35 -14.72 12.63
N ALA A 74 -7.36 -13.89 12.90
CA ALA A 74 -7.21 -12.43 12.96
C ALA A 74 -6.11 -11.98 13.95
N GLN A 75 -5.94 -12.72 15.06
CA GLN A 75 -4.89 -12.42 16.04
C GLN A 75 -3.49 -12.71 15.48
N GLN A 76 -3.29 -13.86 14.83
CA GLN A 76 -2.01 -14.21 14.21
C GLN A 76 -1.62 -13.23 13.11
N ILE A 77 -2.60 -12.76 12.32
CA ILE A 77 -2.38 -11.73 11.30
C ILE A 77 -1.97 -10.40 11.96
N ALA A 78 -2.64 -10.00 13.04
CA ALA A 78 -2.32 -8.77 13.77
C ALA A 78 -0.92 -8.81 14.42
N ASP A 79 -0.50 -9.97 14.95
CA ASP A 79 0.84 -10.14 15.53
C ASP A 79 1.93 -10.12 14.44
N ALA A 80 1.68 -10.77 13.30
CA ALA A 80 2.56 -10.69 12.13
C ALA A 80 2.67 -9.26 11.57
N PHE A 81 1.56 -8.52 11.56
CA PHE A 81 1.55 -7.10 11.18
C PHE A 81 2.46 -6.28 12.10
N LYS A 82 2.33 -6.41 13.42
CA LYS A 82 3.20 -5.70 14.39
C LYS A 82 4.67 -6.05 14.18
N ALA A 83 4.97 -7.33 13.98
CA ALA A 83 6.35 -7.79 13.74
C ALA A 83 6.93 -7.26 12.42
N SER A 84 6.09 -6.95 11.43
CA SER A 84 6.53 -6.40 10.14
C SER A 84 7.01 -4.95 10.20
N GLY A 85 6.63 -4.20 11.24
CA GLY A 85 6.91 -2.77 11.35
C GLY A 85 6.16 -1.88 10.34
N ALA A 86 5.28 -2.45 9.52
CA ALA A 86 4.50 -1.69 8.54
C ALA A 86 3.46 -0.80 9.23
N ALA A 87 3.19 0.36 8.64
CA ALA A 87 2.11 1.27 9.03
C ALA A 87 0.77 0.91 8.36
N LEU A 88 0.89 0.36 7.16
CA LEU A 88 -0.19 0.08 6.24
C LEU A 88 -0.37 -1.43 6.16
N ALA A 89 -1.61 -1.90 6.32
CA ALA A 89 -2.01 -3.27 6.05
C ALA A 89 -3.04 -3.30 4.93
N VAL A 90 -2.84 -4.17 3.93
CA VAL A 90 -3.77 -4.37 2.82
C VAL A 90 -4.37 -5.78 2.91
N ILE A 91 -5.69 -5.85 3.04
CA ILE A 91 -6.43 -7.10 3.15
C ILE A 91 -6.69 -7.66 1.75
N CYS A 92 -6.12 -8.83 1.49
CA CYS A 92 -6.18 -9.55 0.22
C CYS A 92 -6.96 -10.85 0.43
N GLY A 93 -8.19 -10.94 -0.07
CA GLY A 93 -9.07 -12.11 0.01
C GLY A 93 -10.12 -12.05 -1.08
N ALA A 94 -10.93 -13.09 -1.30
CA ALA A 94 -12.05 -13.00 -2.23
C ALA A 94 -13.26 -12.31 -1.56
N ASP A 95 -14.23 -11.83 -2.35
CA ASP A 95 -15.41 -11.14 -1.82
C ASP A 95 -16.18 -11.93 -0.75
N PRO A 96 -16.40 -13.26 -0.89
CA PRO A 96 -17.06 -14.06 0.15
C PRO A 96 -16.28 -14.11 1.46
N ASP A 97 -14.95 -14.08 1.40
CA ASP A 97 -14.08 -14.21 2.57
C ASP A 97 -14.15 -12.96 3.48
N TYR A 98 -14.53 -11.81 2.91
CA TYR A 98 -14.64 -10.57 3.67
C TYR A 98 -15.82 -10.58 4.65
N GLN A 99 -16.89 -11.29 4.34
CA GLN A 99 -18.07 -11.44 5.21
C GLN A 99 -17.78 -12.35 6.41
N GLU A 100 -16.99 -13.41 6.21
CA GLU A 100 -16.70 -14.38 7.26
C GLU A 100 -15.57 -13.92 8.20
N SER A 101 -14.43 -13.52 7.64
CA SER A 101 -13.21 -13.28 8.42
C SER A 101 -12.59 -11.90 8.19
N GLY A 102 -12.86 -11.24 7.06
CA GLY A 102 -12.28 -9.94 6.71
C GLY A 102 -12.59 -8.84 7.74
N ALA A 103 -13.81 -8.76 8.26
CA ALA A 103 -14.18 -7.77 9.26
C ALA A 103 -13.41 -7.94 10.59
N ALA A 104 -13.25 -9.19 11.05
CA ALA A 104 -12.49 -9.49 12.27
C ALA A 104 -10.99 -9.16 12.10
N ILE A 105 -10.43 -9.47 10.93
CA ILE A 105 -9.04 -9.14 10.56
C ILE A 105 -8.85 -7.62 10.50
N ALA A 106 -9.74 -6.89 9.82
CA ALA A 106 -9.68 -5.43 9.74
C ALA A 106 -9.73 -4.78 11.13
N LYS A 107 -10.60 -5.28 12.02
CA LYS A 107 -10.68 -4.80 13.40
C LYS A 107 -9.39 -5.06 14.18
N ALA A 108 -8.82 -6.27 14.07
CA ALA A 108 -7.59 -6.64 14.77
C ALA A 108 -6.38 -5.82 14.27
N LEU A 109 -6.30 -5.56 12.97
CA LEU A 109 -5.27 -4.70 12.37
C LEU A 109 -5.39 -3.24 12.85
N LYS A 110 -6.60 -2.67 12.82
CA LYS A 110 -6.85 -1.31 13.33
C LYS A 110 -6.51 -1.19 14.82
N ALA A 111 -6.90 -2.17 15.63
CA ALA A 111 -6.56 -2.22 17.05
C ALA A 111 -5.04 -2.35 17.28
N SER A 112 -4.29 -2.77 16.26
CA SER A 112 -2.82 -2.86 16.26
C SER A 112 -2.15 -1.61 15.69
N GLY A 113 -2.90 -0.56 15.37
CA GLY A 113 -2.39 0.70 14.85
C GLY A 113 -2.26 0.76 13.32
N ALA A 114 -2.76 -0.24 12.59
CA ALA A 114 -2.70 -0.24 11.13
C ALA A 114 -3.65 0.80 10.53
N THR A 115 -3.18 1.54 9.53
CA THR A 115 -4.09 2.00 8.48
C THR A 115 -4.43 0.81 7.60
N VAL A 116 -5.73 0.56 7.38
CA VAL A 116 -6.19 -0.64 6.69
C VAL A 116 -6.76 -0.29 5.34
N TRP A 117 -6.28 -0.96 4.30
CA TRP A 117 -6.84 -0.95 2.95
C TRP A 117 -7.41 -2.31 2.56
N LEU A 118 -8.31 -2.30 1.58
CA LEU A 118 -8.89 -3.48 0.97
C LEU A 118 -8.46 -3.61 -0.49
N ALA A 119 -8.01 -4.80 -0.89
CA ALA A 119 -7.65 -5.10 -2.26
C ALA A 119 -8.90 -5.45 -3.09
N GLY A 120 -9.42 -4.47 -3.84
CA GLY A 120 -10.59 -4.62 -4.69
C GLY A 120 -11.87 -4.04 -4.08
N ARG A 121 -12.88 -3.86 -4.94
CA ARG A 121 -14.20 -3.34 -4.58
C ARG A 121 -15.18 -4.51 -4.39
N PRO A 122 -15.40 -5.00 -3.16
CA PRO A 122 -16.40 -6.03 -2.95
C PRO A 122 -17.79 -5.49 -3.31
N LYS A 123 -18.60 -6.33 -3.95
CA LYS A 123 -19.98 -5.99 -4.31
C LYS A 123 -20.90 -6.00 -3.10
N ASP A 124 -20.63 -6.88 -2.12
CA ASP A 124 -21.38 -7.04 -0.88
C ASP A 124 -20.44 -6.90 0.33
N GLY A 125 -20.82 -6.15 1.38
CA GLY A 125 -20.02 -6.03 2.62
C GLY A 125 -19.17 -4.79 2.77
N ARG A 126 -19.44 -3.73 2.00
CA ARG A 126 -18.79 -2.42 2.18
C ARG A 126 -19.03 -1.86 3.59
N ASP A 127 -20.23 -2.03 4.14
CA ASP A 127 -20.65 -1.47 5.42
C ASP A 127 -19.78 -1.96 6.60
N ALA A 128 -19.34 -3.23 6.59
CA ALA A 128 -18.47 -3.77 7.64
C ALA A 128 -17.00 -3.30 7.54
N LEU A 129 -16.62 -2.72 6.39
CA LEU A 129 -15.26 -2.29 6.05
C LEU A 129 -15.18 -0.77 5.82
N GLU A 130 -16.25 0.00 6.06
CA GLU A 130 -16.42 1.42 5.72
C GLU A 130 -15.28 2.36 6.15
N ALA A 131 -14.58 2.02 7.23
CA ALA A 131 -13.44 2.81 7.73
C ALA A 131 -12.08 2.36 7.13
N ALA A 132 -12.05 1.52 6.10
CA ALA A 132 -10.84 1.10 5.39
C ALA A 132 -10.80 1.76 3.99
N GLY A 133 -9.62 2.20 3.57
CA GLY A 133 -9.41 2.63 2.18
C GLY A 133 -9.59 1.44 1.22
N VAL A 134 -9.90 1.71 -0.04
CA VAL A 134 -10.05 0.66 -1.07
C VAL A 134 -9.09 0.95 -2.20
N VAL A 135 -8.34 -0.08 -2.61
CA VAL A 135 -7.43 -0.01 -3.75
C VAL A 135 -7.85 -1.05 -4.77
N ALA A 136 -8.17 -0.62 -5.99
CA ALA A 136 -8.68 -1.48 -7.04
C ALA A 136 -8.15 -1.08 -8.41
N ALA A 137 -8.28 -1.99 -9.38
CA ALA A 137 -7.95 -1.67 -10.76
C ALA A 137 -8.84 -0.51 -11.28
N GLY A 138 -8.21 0.41 -12.00
CA GLY A 138 -8.84 1.64 -12.51
C GLY A 138 -8.63 2.87 -11.62
N ASP A 139 -8.04 2.71 -10.44
CA ASP A 139 -7.69 3.83 -9.55
C ASP A 139 -6.40 4.53 -10.00
N ASP A 140 -6.21 5.78 -9.57
CA ASP A 140 -4.98 6.51 -9.85
C ASP A 140 -3.82 5.95 -9.02
N ALA A 141 -2.90 5.27 -9.70
CA ALA A 141 -1.76 4.64 -9.08
C ALA A 141 -0.79 5.66 -8.43
N ILE A 142 -0.66 6.86 -8.97
CA ILE A 142 0.23 7.89 -8.39
C ILE A 142 -0.34 8.40 -7.08
N ASP A 143 -1.66 8.64 -7.02
CA ASP A 143 -2.32 9.05 -5.79
C ASP A 143 -2.23 7.96 -4.72
N ILE A 144 -2.52 6.69 -5.08
CA ILE A 144 -2.42 5.56 -4.15
C ILE A 144 -1.00 5.42 -3.60
N LEU A 145 0.02 5.49 -4.46
CA LEU A 145 1.41 5.36 -4.02
C LEU A 145 1.85 6.54 -3.14
N THR A 146 1.37 7.74 -3.44
CA THR A 146 1.65 8.94 -2.64
C THR A 146 0.99 8.84 -1.26
N GLU A 147 -0.26 8.37 -1.19
CA GLU A 147 -0.96 8.13 0.07
C GLU A 147 -0.26 7.04 0.88
N ALA A 148 0.12 5.92 0.24
CA ALA A 148 0.87 4.85 0.90
C ALA A 148 2.20 5.37 1.49
N THR A 149 2.90 6.25 0.78
CA THR A 149 4.17 6.84 1.27
C THR A 149 3.92 7.74 2.48
N THR A 150 2.83 8.51 2.45
CA THR A 150 2.44 9.37 3.58
C THR A 150 2.11 8.54 4.82
N ILE A 151 1.36 7.44 4.66
CA ILE A 151 1.03 6.52 5.75
C ILE A 151 2.31 5.89 6.32
N ALA A 152 3.19 5.36 5.45
CA ALA A 152 4.41 4.68 5.88
C ALA A 152 5.42 5.61 6.58
N SER A 153 5.53 6.87 6.14
CA SER A 153 6.46 7.85 6.72
C SER A 153 6.03 8.38 8.09
N THR A 154 4.74 8.29 8.44
CA THR A 154 4.23 8.71 9.75
C THR A 154 4.80 7.86 10.91
N VAL A 155 5.15 6.60 10.65
CA VAL A 155 5.72 5.69 11.65
C VAL A 155 7.22 5.94 11.86
N ALA A 156 7.95 6.29 10.78
CA ALA A 156 9.38 6.63 10.85
C ALA A 156 9.66 7.91 11.68
N SER A 157 8.74 8.88 11.68
CA SER A 157 8.87 10.09 12.50
C SER A 157 8.66 9.84 13.99
N THR A 158 7.85 8.85 14.36
CA THR A 158 7.52 8.56 15.76
C THR A 158 8.66 7.81 16.46
N ALA A 159 9.44 7.00 15.72
CA ALA A 159 10.61 6.30 16.23
C ALA A 159 11.81 7.23 16.54
N LYS A 160 11.89 8.42 15.93
CA LYS A 160 12.98 9.40 16.17
C LYS A 160 12.76 10.35 17.36
N GLY A 161 11.57 10.37 17.97
CA GLY A 161 11.24 11.26 19.10
C GLY A 161 11.58 10.71 20.50
N GLY A 162 12.15 9.50 20.58
CA GLY A 162 12.47 8.82 21.83
C GLY A 162 13.97 8.71 22.09
N ALA A 163 14.71 9.81 21.98
CA ALA A 163 16.08 9.90 22.48
C ALA A 163 16.38 11.32 22.97
N ALA A 164 16.53 11.41 24.30
CA ALA A 164 16.92 12.57 25.13
C ALA A 164 15.81 13.58 25.47
#